data_AF-K7S0J3-F1
#
_entry.id   AF-K7S0J3-F1
#
_cell.length_a   1.000
_cell.length_b   1.000
_cell.length_c   1.000
_cell.angle_alpha   90.00
_cell.angle_beta   90.00
_cell.angle_gamma   90.00
#
_symmetry.space_group_name_H-M   'P 1'
#
loop_
_entity.id
_entity.type
_entity.pdbx_description
1 polymer ?
#
loop_
_entity_poly.entity_id
_entity_poly.type
_entity_poly.pdbx_seq_one_letter_code
_entity_poly.pdbx_strand_id
1 'polypeptide(L)'
;MSTIVRPVIDAYSYPPEVIASLRPIPVDLWFRDLGASRLGRLVLRHALPEEYGEVGDVLEAAFTTGCWSTPEYIVGLHAIDARARTSNVWVVADDEGVLAAVLTPQPRYLDGPFTFNILGVGPRGRGLGLGRLLTDHAVNLARALGIDSIEIHSGPQMTAAHKVYVDYGFVRRIEQETVLVDGHQRLRSFTFRVPDPVADPPHIEHADPPAGDSPFPPPGDPVSITALRPAGAQDAGHFRPETPGRPEASELPDRRLRLVAPASSPRSWGAVLGARIAAPDWVTVEWFQEVSSPVLLDGEGLLVSDDWSWIARSLATASGSKIYPAARREEIDALEQMIDAELIGALEEVVFSTDQAVRDAVSRLLFARLGLLDLQLADRRYLLGDELTSADLPLFGVLLGWDLRYRAHLGWGAASLVDYPNLWRWARRLAAEVLSAEDRVAAGLEAGPDGSFAEPWGPALPVEGIDDIRAAWREPVE
;
A
#
# COMPACT_ATOMS: atom_id res chain seq x y z
N MET A 1 -47.97 -12.14 16.46
CA MET A 1 -47.39 -12.18 15.12
C MET A 1 -46.80 -13.56 14.95
N SER A 2 -47.33 -14.34 14.00
CA SER A 2 -46.98 -15.75 13.82
C SER A 2 -45.53 -15.84 13.35
N THR A 3 -44.67 -16.53 14.09
CA THR A 3 -43.31 -16.88 13.66
C THR A 3 -43.44 -17.77 12.43
N ILE A 4 -43.27 -17.19 11.24
CA ILE A 4 -43.19 -17.97 10.01
C ILE A 4 -41.84 -18.65 10.06
N VAL A 5 -41.81 -19.89 10.54
CA VAL A 5 -40.66 -20.77 10.34
C VAL A 5 -40.53 -20.93 8.82
N ARG A 6 -39.55 -20.24 8.22
CA ARG A 6 -39.33 -20.30 6.77
C ARG A 6 -38.95 -21.75 6.44
N PRO A 7 -39.64 -22.42 5.51
CA PRO A 7 -39.39 -23.83 5.20
C PRO A 7 -37.96 -24.02 4.68
N VAL A 8 -37.41 -25.22 4.86
CA VAL A 8 -36.16 -25.63 4.20
C VAL A 8 -36.41 -25.56 2.69
N ILE A 9 -35.82 -24.56 2.04
CA ILE A 9 -36.04 -24.28 0.62
C ILE A 9 -35.25 -25.31 -0.20
N ASP A 10 -35.97 -26.22 -0.85
CA ASP A 10 -35.42 -27.07 -1.91
C ASP A 10 -35.02 -26.18 -3.11
N ALA A 11 -33.91 -26.49 -3.77
CA ALA A 11 -33.43 -25.81 -4.97
C ALA A 11 -34.46 -25.71 -6.11
N TYR A 12 -35.52 -26.54 -6.11
CA TYR A 12 -36.65 -26.46 -7.06
C TYR A 12 -37.85 -25.65 -6.55
N SER A 13 -37.78 -25.09 -5.35
CA SER A 13 -38.82 -24.22 -4.78
C SER A 13 -38.69 -22.76 -5.21
N TYR A 14 -37.65 -22.43 -5.99
CA TYR A 14 -37.41 -21.07 -6.47
C TYR A 14 -38.36 -20.67 -7.62
N PRO A 15 -38.69 -19.37 -7.73
CA PRO A 15 -39.40 -18.87 -8.91
C PRO A 15 -38.66 -19.22 -10.22
N PRO A 16 -39.38 -19.51 -11.32
CA PRO A 16 -38.77 -19.90 -12.60
C PRO A 16 -37.70 -18.94 -13.12
N GLU A 17 -37.86 -17.64 -12.88
CA GLU A 17 -36.92 -16.58 -13.23
C GLU A 17 -35.59 -16.68 -12.46
N VAL A 18 -35.62 -17.12 -11.20
CA VAL A 18 -34.42 -17.36 -10.38
C VAL A 18 -33.72 -18.63 -10.86
N ILE A 19 -34.47 -19.70 -11.12
CA ILE A 19 -33.89 -20.94 -11.67
C ILE A 19 -33.20 -20.65 -13.02
N ALA A 20 -33.81 -19.80 -13.85
CA ALA A 20 -33.23 -19.39 -15.12
C ALA A 20 -31.90 -18.62 -14.97
N SER A 21 -31.74 -17.78 -13.94
CA SER A 21 -30.49 -17.04 -13.71
C SER A 21 -29.34 -17.93 -13.21
N LEU A 22 -29.66 -19.09 -12.63
CA LEU A 22 -28.70 -20.05 -12.07
C LEU A 22 -28.27 -21.16 -13.04
N ARG A 23 -28.80 -21.20 -14.28
CA ARG A 23 -28.67 -22.34 -15.21
C ARG A 23 -27.26 -22.87 -15.56
N PRO A 24 -26.15 -22.13 -15.46
CA PRO A 24 -24.82 -22.72 -15.63
C PRO A 24 -24.11 -23.08 -14.31
N ILE A 25 -24.72 -22.79 -13.15
CA ILE A 25 -24.12 -23.05 -11.83
C ILE A 25 -24.41 -24.51 -11.43
N PRO A 26 -23.44 -25.25 -10.88
CA PRO A 26 -23.67 -26.58 -10.31
C PRO A 26 -24.73 -26.59 -9.21
N VAL A 27 -25.59 -27.60 -9.17
CA VAL A 27 -26.74 -27.68 -8.26
C VAL A 27 -26.32 -27.72 -6.77
N ASP A 28 -25.16 -28.29 -6.47
CA ASP A 28 -24.57 -28.35 -5.13
C ASP A 28 -24.09 -26.98 -4.62
N LEU A 29 -23.95 -26.00 -5.53
CA LEU A 29 -23.70 -24.60 -5.19
C LEU A 29 -25.00 -23.79 -5.09
N TRP A 30 -26.17 -24.32 -5.50
CA TRP A 30 -27.44 -23.58 -5.39
C TRP A 30 -27.95 -23.52 -3.95
N PHE A 31 -27.72 -24.59 -3.21
CA PHE A 31 -28.14 -24.76 -1.82
C PHE A 31 -27.12 -25.60 -1.05
N ARG A 32 -26.71 -25.13 0.12
CA ARG A 32 -25.87 -25.87 1.06
C ARG A 32 -26.45 -25.77 2.46
N ASP A 33 -26.76 -26.92 3.04
CA ASP A 33 -27.00 -27.02 4.48
C ASP A 33 -25.67 -26.93 5.22
N LEU A 34 -25.51 -25.89 6.04
CA LEU A 34 -24.29 -25.63 6.79
C LEU A 34 -24.36 -26.26 8.20
N GLY A 35 -25.48 -26.89 8.55
CA GLY A 35 -25.68 -27.56 9.81
C GLY A 35 -26.06 -26.63 10.96
N ALA A 36 -26.00 -27.17 12.18
CA ALA A 36 -26.36 -26.45 13.39
C ALA A 36 -25.28 -25.45 13.82
N SER A 37 -25.70 -24.27 14.24
CA SER A 37 -24.86 -23.23 14.82
C SER A 37 -25.47 -22.73 16.14
N ARG A 38 -24.78 -21.80 16.82
CA ARG A 38 -25.33 -21.11 18.00
C ARG A 38 -26.59 -20.28 17.73
N LEU A 39 -26.90 -20.00 16.47
CA LEU A 39 -28.09 -19.26 16.03
C LEU A 39 -29.21 -20.17 15.48
N GLY A 40 -29.00 -21.49 15.48
CA GLY A 40 -29.89 -22.44 14.80
C GLY A 40 -29.26 -23.02 13.54
N ARG A 41 -30.08 -23.68 12.70
CA ARG A 41 -29.62 -24.30 11.46
C ARG A 41 -29.32 -23.24 10.42
N LEU A 42 -28.12 -23.27 9.86
CA LEU A 42 -27.68 -22.32 8.85
C LEU A 42 -27.78 -22.94 7.45
N VAL A 43 -28.25 -22.14 6.49
CA VAL A 43 -28.30 -22.52 5.07
C VAL A 43 -27.69 -21.43 4.21
N LEU A 44 -26.91 -21.83 3.21
CA LEU A 44 -26.48 -20.95 2.12
C LEU A 44 -27.33 -21.24 0.90
N ARG A 45 -27.90 -20.19 0.30
CA ARG A 45 -28.83 -20.33 -0.83
C ARG A 45 -29.03 -19.00 -1.58
N HIS A 46 -29.71 -19.03 -2.71
CA HIS A 46 -30.17 -17.79 -3.35
C HIS A 46 -31.27 -17.11 -2.52
N ALA A 47 -31.28 -15.77 -2.48
CA ALA A 47 -32.32 -14.99 -1.83
C ALA A 47 -33.63 -15.09 -2.61
N LEU A 48 -34.76 -15.11 -1.90
CA LEU A 48 -36.07 -14.92 -2.51
C LEU A 48 -36.35 -13.43 -2.72
N PRO A 49 -37.14 -13.04 -3.74
CA PRO A 49 -37.47 -11.62 -3.97
C PRO A 49 -38.08 -10.92 -2.75
N GLU A 50 -38.91 -11.61 -1.97
CA GLU A 50 -39.48 -11.10 -0.72
C GLU A 50 -38.45 -10.84 0.39
N GLU A 51 -37.23 -11.38 0.28
CA GLU A 51 -36.14 -11.19 1.25
C GLU A 51 -35.22 -10.01 0.88
N TYR A 52 -35.42 -9.37 -0.27
CA TYR A 52 -34.53 -8.31 -0.75
C TYR A 52 -34.46 -7.09 0.17
N GLY A 53 -35.56 -6.73 0.84
CA GLY A 53 -35.53 -5.69 1.87
C GLY A 53 -34.63 -6.08 3.05
N GLU A 54 -34.74 -7.33 3.52
CA GLU A 54 -33.93 -7.86 4.61
C GLU A 54 -32.44 -7.96 4.24
N VAL A 55 -32.13 -8.29 2.97
CA VAL A 55 -30.77 -8.24 2.43
C VAL A 55 -30.23 -6.80 2.47
N GLY A 56 -31.04 -5.81 2.09
CA GLY A 56 -30.70 -4.39 2.19
C GLY A 56 -30.33 -3.98 3.61
N ASP A 57 -31.17 -4.33 4.60
CA ASP A 57 -30.92 -4.07 6.02
C ASP A 57 -29.62 -4.69 6.53
N VAL A 58 -29.34 -5.94 6.14
CA VAL A 58 -28.11 -6.66 6.50
C VAL A 58 -26.87 -5.99 5.91
N LEU A 59 -26.94 -5.55 4.65
CA LEU A 59 -25.85 -4.87 3.99
C LEU A 59 -25.63 -3.47 4.57
N GLU A 60 -26.67 -2.68 4.78
CA GLU A 60 -26.54 -1.37 5.44
C GLU A 60 -25.86 -1.52 6.80
N ALA A 61 -26.33 -2.44 7.64
CA ALA A 61 -25.73 -2.67 8.95
C ALA A 61 -24.25 -3.12 8.85
N ALA A 62 -23.90 -3.91 7.83
CA ALA A 62 -22.53 -4.34 7.59
C ALA A 62 -21.61 -3.18 7.16
N PHE A 63 -22.10 -2.25 6.35
CA PHE A 63 -21.32 -1.15 5.77
C PHE A 63 -21.38 0.16 6.58
N THR A 64 -22.27 0.30 7.56
CA THR A 64 -22.36 1.47 8.44
C THR A 64 -21.75 1.24 9.82
N THR A 65 -21.50 -0.03 10.20
CA THR A 65 -20.82 -0.30 11.48
C THR A 65 -19.32 -0.04 11.35
N GLY A 66 -18.84 1.07 11.91
CA GLY A 66 -17.41 1.40 11.96
C GLY A 66 -16.84 1.90 10.63
N CYS A 67 -17.69 2.16 9.63
CA CYS A 67 -17.33 2.81 8.37
C CYS A 67 -18.27 4.01 8.15
N TRP A 68 -17.74 5.08 7.57
CA TRP A 68 -18.56 6.20 7.10
C TRP A 68 -19.14 5.85 5.72
N SER A 69 -20.41 6.22 5.48
CA SER A 69 -21.10 5.97 4.21
C SER A 69 -22.01 7.16 3.87
N THR A 70 -22.14 7.45 2.58
CA THR A 70 -23.06 8.49 2.09
C THR A 70 -24.50 7.99 2.08
N PRO A 71 -25.51 8.88 2.21
CA PRO A 71 -26.92 8.53 2.04
C PRO A 71 -27.19 7.88 0.67
N GLU A 72 -26.54 8.34 -0.39
CA GLU A 72 -26.67 7.81 -1.75
C GLU A 72 -26.15 6.37 -1.83
N TYR A 73 -25.02 6.08 -1.18
CA TYR A 73 -24.49 4.72 -1.12
C TYR A 73 -25.43 3.78 -0.37
N ILE A 74 -26.01 4.21 0.75
CA ILE A 74 -27.00 3.44 1.53
C ILE A 74 -28.23 3.11 0.67
N VAL A 75 -28.77 4.08 -0.09
CA VAL A 75 -29.85 3.82 -1.05
C VAL A 75 -29.44 2.75 -2.07
N GLY A 76 -28.18 2.78 -2.52
CA GLY A 76 -27.61 1.78 -3.41
C GLY A 76 -27.46 0.37 -2.82
N LEU A 77 -27.31 0.24 -1.49
CA LEU A 77 -27.30 -1.05 -0.78
C LEU A 77 -28.70 -1.66 -0.70
N HIS A 78 -29.74 -0.83 -0.60
CA HIS A 78 -31.15 -1.27 -0.57
C HIS A 78 -31.74 -1.57 -1.95
N ALA A 79 -31.08 -1.16 -3.04
CA ALA A 79 -31.53 -1.39 -4.41
C ALA A 79 -31.35 -2.86 -4.90
N ILE A 80 -31.69 -3.84 -4.06
CA ILE A 80 -31.45 -5.27 -4.32
C ILE A 80 -32.28 -5.78 -5.50
N ASP A 81 -33.54 -5.36 -5.65
CA ASP A 81 -34.34 -5.65 -6.86
C ASP A 81 -33.64 -5.22 -8.15
N ALA A 82 -32.98 -4.06 -8.13
CA ALA A 82 -32.28 -3.55 -9.28
C ALA A 82 -31.00 -4.36 -9.57
N ARG A 83 -30.26 -4.73 -8.53
CA ARG A 83 -29.03 -5.53 -8.63
C ARG A 83 -29.31 -6.98 -9.02
N ALA A 84 -30.42 -7.56 -8.57
CA ALA A 84 -30.83 -8.92 -8.90
C ALA A 84 -31.10 -9.13 -10.41
N ARG A 85 -31.27 -8.04 -11.18
CA ARG A 85 -31.34 -8.13 -12.65
C ARG A 85 -30.03 -8.56 -13.28
N THR A 86 -28.89 -8.25 -12.68
CA THR A 86 -27.56 -8.54 -13.24
C THR A 86 -26.69 -9.41 -12.34
N SER A 87 -27.04 -9.52 -11.06
CA SER A 87 -26.31 -10.29 -10.04
C SER A 87 -27.18 -11.43 -9.48
N ASN A 88 -26.57 -12.55 -9.15
CA ASN A 88 -27.15 -13.53 -8.24
C ASN A 88 -27.01 -12.99 -6.81
N VAL A 89 -28.06 -13.11 -6.01
CA VAL A 89 -28.09 -12.64 -4.62
C VAL A 89 -28.04 -13.87 -3.72
N TRP A 90 -26.89 -14.15 -3.12
CA TRP A 90 -26.70 -15.29 -2.23
C TRP A 90 -26.81 -14.84 -0.79
N VAL A 91 -27.48 -15.63 0.04
CA VAL A 91 -27.67 -15.37 1.46
C VAL A 91 -27.26 -16.57 2.29
N VAL A 92 -26.71 -16.27 3.47
CA VAL A 92 -26.73 -17.21 4.59
C VAL A 92 -27.87 -16.80 5.52
N ALA A 93 -28.77 -17.73 5.80
CA ALA A 93 -29.93 -17.50 6.65
C ALA A 93 -30.05 -18.57 7.74
N ASP A 94 -30.68 -18.19 8.85
CA ASP A 94 -31.17 -19.09 9.89
C ASP A 94 -32.71 -19.15 9.89
N ASP A 95 -33.29 -19.74 10.94
CA ASP A 95 -34.74 -19.84 11.11
C ASP A 95 -35.43 -18.49 11.36
N GLU A 96 -34.67 -17.44 11.72
CA GLU A 96 -35.17 -16.09 12.02
C GLU A 96 -34.97 -15.12 10.86
N GLY A 97 -34.07 -15.40 9.92
CA GLY A 97 -33.87 -14.54 8.75
C GLY A 97 -32.46 -14.56 8.13
N VAL A 98 -32.18 -13.55 7.31
CA VAL A 98 -30.90 -13.35 6.62
C VAL A 98 -29.84 -12.84 7.60
N LEU A 99 -28.69 -13.49 7.60
CA LEU A 99 -27.54 -13.14 8.46
C LEU A 99 -26.41 -12.49 7.67
N ALA A 100 -26.23 -12.88 6.41
CA ALA A 100 -25.19 -12.39 5.54
C ALA A 100 -25.60 -12.53 4.08
N ALA A 101 -25.03 -11.69 3.21
CA ALA A 101 -25.28 -11.73 1.78
C ALA A 101 -24.01 -11.47 0.96
N VAL A 102 -23.94 -12.07 -0.22
CA VAL A 102 -22.95 -11.75 -1.26
C VAL A 102 -23.64 -11.69 -2.62
N LEU A 103 -23.29 -10.68 -3.41
CA LEU A 103 -23.77 -10.53 -4.78
C LEU A 103 -22.65 -10.92 -5.74
N THR A 104 -22.94 -11.86 -6.63
CA THR A 104 -22.02 -12.30 -7.69
C THR A 104 -22.63 -12.03 -9.05
N PRO A 105 -21.86 -11.74 -10.10
CA PRO A 105 -22.41 -11.51 -11.43
C PRO A 105 -23.17 -12.75 -11.94
N GLN A 106 -24.28 -12.53 -12.64
CA GLN A 106 -24.91 -13.61 -13.38
C GLN A 106 -24.09 -13.90 -14.64
N PRO A 107 -23.90 -15.17 -15.01
CA PRO A 107 -23.04 -15.54 -16.15
C PRO A 107 -23.47 -14.92 -17.48
N ARG A 108 -24.77 -14.63 -17.66
CA ARG A 108 -25.32 -13.96 -18.85
C ARG A 108 -25.01 -12.46 -18.95
N TYR A 109 -24.51 -11.84 -17.88
CA TYR A 109 -24.13 -10.42 -17.82
C TYR A 109 -22.65 -10.24 -17.46
N LEU A 110 -21.86 -11.30 -17.62
CA LEU A 110 -20.43 -11.28 -17.33
C LEU A 110 -19.67 -10.83 -18.58
N ASP A 111 -19.50 -9.52 -18.74
CA ASP A 111 -18.73 -8.90 -19.83
C ASP A 111 -17.32 -8.43 -19.38
N GLY A 112 -16.97 -8.65 -18.10
CA GLY A 112 -15.73 -8.19 -17.46
C GLY A 112 -15.25 -9.11 -16.34
N PRO A 113 -14.27 -8.67 -15.51
CA PRO A 113 -13.70 -9.51 -14.44
C PRO A 113 -14.79 -9.96 -13.46
N PHE A 114 -14.71 -11.21 -12.99
CA PHE A 114 -15.66 -11.71 -12.00
C PHE A 114 -15.41 -10.99 -10.67
N THR A 115 -16.41 -10.27 -10.20
CA THR A 115 -16.30 -9.43 -9.01
C THR A 115 -17.51 -9.58 -8.10
N PHE A 116 -17.28 -9.82 -6.81
CA PHE A 116 -18.35 -9.89 -5.81
C PHE A 116 -18.33 -8.67 -4.89
N ASN A 117 -18.33 -7.47 -5.49
CA ASN A 117 -18.14 -6.17 -4.82
C ASN A 117 -19.07 -5.85 -3.64
N ILE A 118 -20.13 -6.63 -3.43
CA ILE A 118 -21.00 -6.49 -2.25
C ILE A 118 -21.03 -7.81 -1.51
N LEU A 119 -20.38 -7.82 -0.34
CA LEU A 119 -20.41 -8.89 0.63
C LEU A 119 -20.56 -8.25 2.01
N GLY A 120 -21.61 -8.62 2.75
CA GLY A 120 -21.86 -8.09 4.08
C GLY A 120 -22.35 -9.15 5.04
N VAL A 121 -21.89 -9.06 6.29
CA VAL A 121 -22.35 -9.89 7.41
C VAL A 121 -23.02 -8.98 8.43
N GLY A 122 -24.31 -9.19 8.63
CA GLY A 122 -25.10 -8.43 9.59
C GLY A 122 -24.68 -8.74 11.03
N PRO A 123 -25.02 -7.87 12.00
CA PRO A 123 -24.56 -8.00 13.39
C PRO A 123 -24.81 -9.39 14.01
N ARG A 124 -25.95 -10.01 13.71
CA ARG A 124 -26.31 -11.35 14.22
C ARG A 124 -25.34 -12.43 13.74
N GLY A 125 -24.91 -12.38 12.48
CA GLY A 125 -24.03 -13.36 11.85
C GLY A 125 -22.53 -13.19 12.15
N ARG A 126 -22.12 -12.13 12.86
CA ARG A 126 -20.69 -11.86 13.12
C ARG A 126 -20.06 -12.93 14.03
N GLY A 127 -18.78 -13.17 13.82
CA GLY A 127 -17.99 -14.17 14.56
C GLY A 127 -18.29 -15.63 14.20
N LEU A 128 -19.16 -15.89 13.22
CA LEU A 128 -19.49 -17.24 12.75
C LEU A 128 -18.71 -17.68 11.50
N GLY A 129 -17.76 -16.87 11.03
CA GLY A 129 -17.00 -17.15 9.81
C GLY A 129 -17.81 -16.97 8.51
N LEU A 130 -19.00 -16.37 8.55
CA LEU A 130 -19.87 -16.23 7.37
C LEU A 130 -19.23 -15.42 6.23
N GLY A 131 -18.39 -14.43 6.55
CA GLY A 131 -17.68 -13.67 5.52
C GLY A 131 -16.74 -14.56 4.70
N ARG A 132 -15.91 -15.36 5.39
CA ARG A 132 -15.02 -16.35 4.77
C ARG A 132 -15.80 -17.40 3.98
N LEU A 133 -16.94 -17.85 4.51
CA LEU A 133 -17.81 -18.82 3.85
C LEU A 133 -18.41 -18.26 2.55
N LEU A 134 -18.87 -17.02 2.55
CA LEU A 134 -19.40 -16.36 1.36
C LEU A 134 -18.30 -16.05 0.33
N THR A 135 -17.10 -15.69 0.77
CA THR A 135 -15.92 -15.58 -0.10
C THR A 135 -15.59 -16.92 -0.77
N ASP A 136 -15.56 -18.02 0.00
CA ASP A 136 -15.36 -19.38 -0.54
C ASP A 136 -16.44 -19.75 -1.56
N HIS A 137 -17.70 -19.44 -1.25
CA HIS A 137 -18.80 -19.66 -2.19
C HIS A 137 -18.62 -18.89 -3.50
N ALA A 138 -18.27 -17.59 -3.45
CA ALA A 138 -18.02 -16.79 -4.64
C ALA A 138 -16.83 -17.31 -5.47
N VAL A 139 -15.76 -17.78 -4.81
CA VAL A 139 -14.61 -18.41 -5.48
C VAL A 139 -15.00 -19.73 -6.15
N ASN A 140 -15.81 -20.55 -5.49
CA ASN A 140 -16.30 -21.80 -6.07
C ASN A 140 -17.23 -21.57 -7.26
N LEU A 141 -18.06 -20.51 -7.22
CA LEU A 141 -18.84 -20.06 -8.37
C LEU A 141 -17.95 -19.63 -9.53
N ALA A 142 -16.94 -18.79 -9.29
CA ALA A 142 -16.00 -18.37 -10.32
C ALA A 142 -15.29 -19.58 -10.97
N ARG A 143 -14.84 -20.54 -10.14
CA ARG A 143 -14.23 -21.79 -10.62
C ARG A 143 -15.18 -22.61 -11.49
N ALA A 144 -16.43 -22.78 -11.06
CA ALA A 144 -17.43 -23.53 -11.81
C ALA A 144 -17.77 -22.88 -13.16
N LEU A 145 -17.61 -21.56 -13.26
CA LEU A 145 -17.82 -20.78 -14.48
C LEU A 145 -16.58 -20.70 -15.37
N GLY A 146 -15.46 -21.33 -14.98
CA GLY A 146 -14.20 -21.30 -15.73
C GLY A 146 -13.50 -19.94 -15.70
N ILE A 147 -13.75 -19.13 -14.66
CA ILE A 147 -13.08 -17.84 -14.48
C ILE A 147 -11.72 -18.06 -13.82
N ASP A 148 -10.69 -17.43 -14.37
CA ASP A 148 -9.29 -17.58 -13.94
C ASP A 148 -8.86 -16.57 -12.86
N SER A 149 -9.61 -15.50 -12.69
CA SER A 149 -9.27 -14.39 -11.80
C SER A 149 -10.50 -13.68 -11.25
N ILE A 150 -10.42 -13.29 -10.00
CA ILE A 150 -11.42 -12.49 -9.30
C ILE A 150 -10.80 -11.15 -8.93
N GLU A 151 -11.53 -10.08 -9.18
CA GLU A 151 -11.15 -8.72 -8.78
C GLU A 151 -12.17 -8.15 -7.79
N ILE A 152 -11.68 -7.52 -6.72
CA ILE A 152 -12.53 -6.91 -5.69
C ILE A 152 -12.04 -5.49 -5.45
N HIS A 153 -12.98 -4.56 -5.46
CA HIS A 153 -12.74 -3.19 -4.99
C HIS A 153 -13.42 -3.00 -3.63
N SER A 154 -12.67 -2.49 -2.65
CA SER A 154 -13.15 -2.36 -1.27
C SER A 154 -12.72 -1.04 -0.65
N GLY A 155 -13.61 -0.40 0.10
CA GLY A 155 -13.28 0.85 0.79
C GLY A 155 -12.14 0.66 1.80
N PRO A 156 -11.26 1.65 2.01
CA PRO A 156 -10.09 1.53 2.89
C PRO A 156 -10.46 1.26 4.36
N GLN A 157 -11.66 1.65 4.79
CA GLN A 157 -12.17 1.42 6.14
C GLN A 157 -12.61 -0.05 6.40
N MET A 158 -12.74 -0.88 5.35
CA MET A 158 -13.21 -2.27 5.46
C MET A 158 -12.11 -3.25 5.90
N THR A 159 -11.36 -2.90 6.95
CA THR A 159 -10.15 -3.64 7.40
C THR A 159 -10.42 -5.11 7.73
N ALA A 160 -11.58 -5.42 8.31
CA ALA A 160 -11.99 -6.80 8.59
C ALA A 160 -12.19 -7.63 7.31
N ALA A 161 -12.72 -7.04 6.24
CA ALA A 161 -12.87 -7.70 4.95
C ALA A 161 -11.49 -7.88 4.29
N HIS A 162 -10.61 -6.88 4.35
CA HIS A 162 -9.25 -6.97 3.81
C HIS A 162 -8.47 -8.10 4.49
N LYS A 163 -8.62 -8.28 5.81
CA LYS A 163 -8.03 -9.41 6.51
C LYS A 163 -8.52 -10.75 5.95
N VAL A 164 -9.83 -10.89 5.71
CA VAL A 164 -10.39 -12.12 5.10
C VAL A 164 -9.80 -12.33 3.71
N TYR A 165 -9.67 -11.29 2.89
CA TYR A 165 -9.12 -11.39 1.54
C TYR A 165 -7.65 -11.85 1.57
N VAL A 166 -6.82 -11.20 2.38
CA VAL A 166 -5.40 -11.54 2.54
C VAL A 166 -5.23 -12.95 3.09
N ASP A 167 -5.97 -13.32 4.15
CA ASP A 167 -5.93 -14.66 4.75
C ASP A 167 -6.46 -15.75 3.79
N TYR A 168 -7.26 -15.39 2.78
CA TYR A 168 -7.73 -16.29 1.74
C TYR A 168 -6.68 -16.49 0.63
N GLY A 169 -5.80 -15.51 0.42
CA GLY A 169 -4.78 -15.50 -0.64
C GLY A 169 -5.03 -14.48 -1.75
N PHE A 170 -5.93 -13.51 -1.55
CA PHE A 170 -6.01 -12.34 -2.43
C PHE A 170 -4.78 -11.47 -2.25
N VAL A 171 -4.26 -10.95 -3.37
CA VAL A 171 -3.14 -10.02 -3.40
C VAL A 171 -3.69 -8.62 -3.65
N ARG A 172 -3.36 -7.68 -2.76
CA ARG A 172 -3.69 -6.26 -2.96
C ARG A 172 -2.88 -5.71 -4.14
N ARG A 173 -3.55 -5.01 -5.06
CA ARG A 173 -2.98 -4.43 -6.27
C ARG A 173 -3.03 -2.92 -6.18
N ILE A 174 -2.10 -2.34 -5.41
CA ILE A 174 -2.07 -0.88 -5.13
C ILE A 174 -1.99 -0.08 -6.45
N GLU A 175 -1.32 -0.61 -7.46
CA GLU A 175 -1.19 0.00 -8.78
C GLU A 175 -2.51 0.04 -9.59
N GLN A 176 -3.51 -0.75 -9.18
CA GLN A 176 -4.85 -0.80 -9.78
C GLN A 176 -5.90 -0.01 -8.98
N GLU A 177 -5.51 0.61 -7.86
CA GLU A 177 -6.39 1.44 -7.02
C GLU A 177 -6.68 2.80 -7.69
N THR A 178 -7.26 2.80 -8.88
CA THR A 178 -7.58 4.03 -9.64
C THR A 178 -9.02 4.48 -9.47
N VAL A 179 -9.87 3.64 -8.86
CA VAL A 179 -11.31 3.91 -8.70
C VAL A 179 -11.53 4.81 -7.49
N LEU A 180 -12.06 6.00 -7.73
CA LEU A 180 -12.55 6.92 -6.70
C LEU A 180 -14.07 6.81 -6.59
N VAL A 181 -14.58 6.69 -5.38
CA VAL A 181 -16.02 6.71 -5.07
C VAL A 181 -16.35 7.86 -4.11
N ASP A 182 -17.62 8.26 -4.11
CA ASP A 182 -18.31 9.16 -3.16
C ASP A 182 -17.39 9.84 -2.11
N GLY A 183 -17.11 11.13 -2.31
CA GLY A 183 -16.20 11.88 -1.44
C GLY A 183 -14.71 11.70 -1.78
N HIS A 184 -14.38 11.21 -2.98
CA HIS A 184 -13.01 10.98 -3.48
C HIS A 184 -12.22 9.91 -2.71
N GLN A 185 -12.93 8.93 -2.14
CA GLN A 185 -12.30 7.80 -1.47
C GLN A 185 -11.80 6.79 -2.51
N ARG A 186 -10.52 6.46 -2.47
CA ARG A 186 -9.90 5.47 -3.35
C ARG A 186 -10.19 4.05 -2.86
N LEU A 187 -10.76 3.22 -3.73
CA LEU A 187 -11.01 1.82 -3.39
C LEU A 187 -9.70 1.03 -3.47
N ARG A 188 -9.49 0.16 -2.48
CA ARG A 188 -8.43 -0.84 -2.48
C ARG A 188 -8.79 -1.95 -3.44
N SER A 189 -7.87 -2.30 -4.34
CA SER A 189 -8.05 -3.36 -5.32
C SER A 189 -7.36 -4.63 -4.82
N PHE A 190 -8.06 -5.76 -4.91
CA PHE A 190 -7.57 -7.08 -4.55
C PHE A 190 -7.84 -8.04 -5.70
N THR A 191 -6.85 -8.85 -6.03
CA THR A 191 -6.97 -9.88 -7.08
C THR A 191 -6.69 -11.26 -6.51
N PHE A 192 -7.42 -12.26 -6.99
CA PHE A 192 -7.19 -13.66 -6.66
C PHE A 192 -7.20 -14.49 -7.93
N ARG A 193 -6.13 -15.25 -8.14
CA ARG A 193 -6.06 -16.22 -9.23
C ARG A 193 -6.80 -17.48 -8.80
N VAL A 194 -7.83 -17.86 -9.55
CA VAL A 194 -8.59 -19.08 -9.30
C VAL A 194 -7.76 -20.27 -9.79
N PRO A 195 -7.32 -21.18 -8.89
CA PRO A 195 -6.51 -22.32 -9.31
C PRO A 195 -7.30 -23.27 -10.21
N ASP A 196 -6.62 -23.81 -11.24
CA ASP A 196 -7.18 -24.85 -12.10
C ASP A 196 -7.60 -26.08 -11.29
N PRO A 197 -8.68 -26.78 -11.68
CA PRO A 197 -9.16 -27.97 -10.98
C PRO A 197 -8.21 -29.19 -11.10
N VAL A 198 -7.17 -29.13 -11.94
CA VAL A 198 -6.16 -30.19 -12.09
C VAL A 198 -4.76 -29.59 -12.24
N ALA A 199 -4.19 -29.13 -11.13
CA ALA A 199 -2.76 -29.15 -10.92
C ALA A 199 -2.55 -29.19 -9.40
N ASP A 200 -1.78 -30.18 -8.92
CA ASP A 200 -1.20 -30.09 -7.58
C ASP A 200 -0.59 -28.68 -7.42
N PRO A 201 -0.72 -28.05 -6.24
CA PRO A 201 -0.01 -26.81 -6.00
C PRO A 201 1.48 -27.07 -6.26
N PRO A 202 2.20 -26.20 -7.00
CA PRO A 202 3.63 -26.36 -7.08
C PRO A 202 4.16 -26.37 -5.65
N HIS A 203 4.86 -27.43 -5.29
CA HIS A 203 5.72 -27.42 -4.11
C HIS A 203 6.67 -26.23 -4.31
N ILE A 204 6.44 -25.16 -3.56
CA ILE A 204 7.44 -24.11 -3.40
C ILE A 204 8.50 -24.76 -2.50
N GLU A 205 9.47 -25.42 -3.12
CA GLU A 205 10.76 -25.61 -2.47
C GLU A 205 11.29 -24.20 -2.19
N HIS A 206 11.39 -23.86 -0.91
CA HIS A 206 12.25 -22.77 -0.47
C HIS A 206 13.68 -23.18 -0.82
N ALA A 207 14.09 -22.88 -2.05
CA ALA A 207 15.50 -22.88 -2.40
C ALA A 207 16.14 -21.77 -1.58
N ASP A 208 17.13 -22.13 -0.75
CA ASP A 208 18.02 -21.16 -0.15
C ASP A 208 18.55 -20.23 -1.26
N PRO A 209 18.52 -18.90 -1.08
CA PRO A 209 19.00 -18.00 -2.10
C PRO A 209 20.49 -18.30 -2.36
N PRO A 210 20.93 -18.40 -3.63
CA PRO A 210 22.34 -18.53 -3.92
C PRO A 210 23.06 -17.31 -3.36
N ALA A 211 24.11 -17.56 -2.57
CA ALA A 211 24.98 -16.51 -2.10
C ALA A 211 25.65 -15.84 -3.31
N GLY A 212 25.38 -14.55 -3.52
CA GLY A 212 26.35 -13.68 -4.18
C GLY A 212 25.91 -12.81 -5.36
N ASP A 213 24.67 -12.88 -5.86
CA ASP A 213 24.25 -11.98 -6.95
C ASP A 213 23.14 -11.01 -6.48
N SER A 214 23.37 -9.71 -6.72
CA SER A 214 22.43 -8.64 -6.42
C SER A 214 21.08 -8.92 -7.10
N PRO A 215 19.94 -8.76 -6.41
CA PRO A 215 18.61 -8.87 -7.02
C PRO A 215 18.31 -7.72 -8.01
N PHE A 216 19.21 -6.72 -8.10
CA PHE A 216 19.15 -5.71 -9.12
C PHE A 216 19.82 -6.24 -10.38
N PRO A 217 19.18 -6.12 -11.56
CA PRO A 217 19.92 -6.32 -12.80
C PRO A 217 21.16 -5.40 -12.77
N PRO A 218 22.31 -5.84 -13.31
CA PRO A 218 23.43 -4.93 -13.53
C PRO A 218 22.92 -3.69 -14.27
N PRO A 219 23.55 -2.51 -14.14
CA PRO A 219 23.13 -1.31 -14.85
C PRO A 219 23.32 -1.50 -16.37
N GLY A 220 22.42 -2.24 -16.99
CA GLY A 220 22.06 -2.14 -18.40
C GLY A 220 20.81 -1.27 -18.46
N ASP A 221 20.67 -0.52 -19.55
CA ASP A 221 19.66 0.53 -19.75
C ASP A 221 18.31 0.15 -19.11
N PRO A 222 18.02 0.64 -17.88
CA PRO A 222 16.74 0.39 -17.27
C PRO A 222 15.71 1.12 -18.11
N VAL A 223 14.54 0.51 -18.27
CA VAL A 223 13.35 1.27 -18.64
C VAL A 223 13.06 2.19 -17.44
N SER A 224 13.75 3.33 -17.40
CA SER A 224 13.54 4.38 -16.42
C SER A 224 12.10 4.87 -16.51
N ILE A 225 11.54 5.40 -15.41
CA ILE A 225 10.27 6.16 -15.45
C ILE A 225 10.31 7.21 -16.59
N THR A 226 11.49 7.78 -16.86
CA THR A 226 11.72 8.70 -17.99
C THR A 226 11.44 8.06 -19.35
N ALA A 227 11.73 6.76 -19.52
CA ALA A 227 11.53 6.00 -20.75
C ALA A 227 10.07 5.56 -20.98
N LEU A 228 9.22 5.63 -19.95
CA LEU A 228 7.79 5.25 -20.02
C LEU A 228 6.86 6.46 -20.13
N ARG A 229 7.39 7.67 -20.37
CA ARG A 229 6.57 8.85 -20.59
C ARG A 229 5.69 8.72 -21.84
N PRO A 230 4.43 9.19 -21.79
CA PRO A 230 3.60 9.30 -22.97
C PRO A 230 4.28 10.16 -24.04
N ALA A 231 4.29 9.68 -25.28
CA ALA A 231 4.88 10.42 -26.39
C ALA A 231 4.16 11.77 -26.62
N GLY A 232 4.90 12.87 -26.62
CA GLY A 232 4.38 14.21 -26.94
C GLY A 232 4.10 15.15 -25.77
N ALA A 233 4.36 14.74 -24.52
CA ALA A 233 4.38 15.67 -23.39
C ALA A 233 5.58 16.63 -23.53
N GLN A 234 5.34 17.94 -23.50
CA GLN A 234 6.43 18.94 -23.53
C GLN A 234 7.26 18.84 -22.25
N ASP A 235 8.58 18.96 -22.38
CA ASP A 235 9.57 18.91 -21.28
C ASP A 235 9.20 19.88 -20.15
N ALA A 236 8.60 19.34 -19.09
CA ALA A 236 8.27 20.09 -17.88
C ALA A 236 9.52 20.15 -16.98
N GLY A 237 10.45 21.07 -17.26
CA GLY A 237 11.48 21.51 -16.30
C GLY A 237 12.21 20.40 -15.52
N HIS A 238 12.56 19.29 -16.18
CA HIS A 238 12.86 18.04 -15.49
C HIS A 238 14.13 18.03 -14.63
N PHE A 239 13.99 17.42 -13.45
CA PHE A 239 15.08 16.81 -12.69
C PHE A 239 15.86 15.84 -13.59
N ARG A 240 17.18 16.01 -13.66
CA ARG A 240 18.08 15.06 -14.31
C ARG A 240 18.83 14.33 -13.21
N PRO A 241 18.71 12.99 -13.12
CA PRO A 241 19.53 12.24 -12.18
C PRO A 241 21.00 12.46 -12.55
N GLU A 242 21.74 13.09 -11.65
CA GLU A 242 23.18 13.23 -11.80
C GLU A 242 23.82 11.88 -11.48
N THR A 243 24.82 11.47 -12.26
CA THR A 243 25.62 10.29 -11.91
C THR A 243 26.72 10.78 -10.97
N PRO A 244 26.66 10.43 -9.68
CA PRO A 244 27.62 10.96 -8.71
C PRO A 244 29.03 10.48 -9.05
N GLY A 245 30.02 11.36 -8.87
CA GLY A 245 31.42 10.98 -8.96
C GLY A 245 31.79 10.04 -7.80
N ARG A 246 32.64 9.04 -8.04
CA ARG A 246 33.14 8.17 -6.97
C ARG A 246 34.12 8.96 -6.10
N PRO A 247 33.86 9.14 -4.79
CA PRO A 247 34.68 10.00 -3.95
C PRO A 247 36.05 9.38 -3.65
N GLU A 248 37.10 10.21 -3.67
CA GLU A 248 38.39 9.88 -3.05
C GLU A 248 38.50 10.56 -1.69
N ALA A 249 38.91 9.83 -0.64
CA ALA A 249 39.03 10.39 0.72
C ALA A 249 39.99 11.58 0.82
N SER A 250 40.95 11.69 -0.11
CA SER A 250 41.88 12.81 -0.22
C SER A 250 41.24 14.13 -0.65
N GLU A 251 39.99 14.12 -1.10
CA GLU A 251 39.25 15.31 -1.55
C GLU A 251 38.62 16.08 -0.37
N LEU A 252 38.58 15.49 0.83
CA LEU A 252 38.06 16.16 2.02
C LEU A 252 39.15 17.05 2.68
N PRO A 253 38.81 18.28 3.08
CA PRO A 253 39.71 19.14 3.84
C PRO A 253 40.11 18.50 5.17
N ASP A 254 41.37 18.68 5.60
CA ASP A 254 41.85 18.29 6.94
C ASP A 254 41.43 19.31 8.01
N ARG A 255 40.13 19.62 8.05
CA ARG A 255 39.50 20.60 8.94
C ARG A 255 38.07 20.19 9.27
N ARG A 256 37.53 20.76 10.35
CA ARG A 256 36.11 20.56 10.72
C ARG A 256 35.20 21.12 9.62
N LEU A 257 34.20 20.34 9.25
CA LEU A 257 33.25 20.65 8.18
C LEU A 257 31.90 21.02 8.77
N ARG A 258 31.11 21.75 7.97
CA ARG A 258 29.75 22.14 8.33
C ARG A 258 28.78 21.71 7.25
N LEU A 259 27.79 20.91 7.61
CA LEU A 259 26.75 20.44 6.71
C LEU A 259 25.48 21.25 6.96
N VAL A 260 25.16 22.14 6.03
CA VAL A 260 23.93 22.93 6.04
C VAL A 260 22.91 22.23 5.17
N ALA A 261 21.74 21.87 5.71
CA ALA A 261 20.77 21.09 4.96
C ALA A 261 19.32 21.48 5.28
N PRO A 262 18.41 21.47 4.29
CA PRO A 262 16.98 21.63 4.55
C PRO A 262 16.35 20.32 4.99
N ALA A 263 15.58 20.32 6.08
CA ALA A 263 14.85 19.12 6.54
C ALA A 263 13.71 18.70 5.60
N SER A 264 13.38 19.53 4.61
CA SER A 264 12.33 19.35 3.61
C SER A 264 12.71 18.46 2.42
N SER A 265 13.95 17.96 2.38
CA SER A 265 14.51 17.21 1.26
C SER A 265 14.99 15.81 1.68
N PRO A 266 14.57 14.72 1.00
CA PRO A 266 15.04 13.37 1.29
C PRO A 266 16.55 13.22 1.11
N ARG A 267 17.13 13.95 0.14
CA ARG A 267 18.57 14.00 -0.13
C ARG A 267 19.34 14.55 1.07
N SER A 268 18.80 15.56 1.75
CA SER A 268 19.38 16.09 2.99
C SER A 268 19.46 15.04 4.09
N TRP A 269 18.42 14.24 4.26
CA TRP A 269 18.40 13.18 5.27
C TRP A 269 19.47 12.12 4.99
N GLY A 270 19.66 11.74 3.72
CA GLY A 270 20.77 10.87 3.31
C GLY A 270 22.14 11.42 3.74
N ALA A 271 22.42 12.68 3.40
CA ALA A 271 23.68 13.35 3.72
C ALA A 271 23.87 13.54 5.25
N VAL A 272 22.85 14.01 5.96
CA VAL A 272 22.91 14.33 7.39
C VAL A 272 23.09 13.06 8.23
N LEU A 273 22.27 12.04 8.01
CA LEU A 273 22.40 10.79 8.75
C LEU A 273 23.71 10.09 8.39
N GLY A 274 24.11 10.15 7.12
CA GLY A 274 25.40 9.62 6.65
C GLY A 274 26.56 10.28 7.38
N ALA A 275 26.57 11.60 7.47
CA ALA A 275 27.59 12.37 8.19
C ALA A 275 27.61 12.05 9.70
N ARG A 276 26.43 11.96 10.34
CA ARG A 276 26.33 11.64 11.78
C ARG A 276 26.82 10.22 12.10
N ILE A 277 26.58 9.26 11.22
CA ILE A 277 27.03 7.87 11.40
C ILE A 277 28.51 7.73 11.03
N ALA A 278 28.95 8.35 9.94
CA ALA A 278 30.30 8.18 9.43
C ALA A 278 31.34 9.02 10.16
N ALA A 279 31.04 10.28 10.47
CA ALA A 279 32.03 11.26 10.91
C ALA A 279 31.45 12.30 11.91
N PRO A 280 30.85 11.85 13.04
CA PRO A 280 30.15 12.74 13.98
C PRO A 280 31.05 13.82 14.61
N ASP A 281 32.34 13.55 14.75
CA ASP A 281 33.30 14.51 15.33
C ASP A 281 33.83 15.52 14.30
N TRP A 282 33.72 15.19 13.00
CA TRP A 282 34.28 16.00 11.91
C TRP A 282 33.27 16.98 11.33
N VAL A 283 31.98 16.64 11.38
CA VAL A 283 30.91 17.41 10.73
C VAL A 283 29.94 17.96 11.75
N THR A 284 29.75 19.28 11.77
CA THR A 284 28.62 19.91 12.47
C THR A 284 27.44 20.06 11.51
N VAL A 285 26.26 19.62 11.92
CA VAL A 285 25.03 19.69 11.11
C VAL A 285 24.21 20.91 11.51
N GLU A 286 23.71 21.65 10.53
CA GLU A 286 22.82 22.79 10.70
C GLU A 286 21.59 22.62 9.80
N TRP A 287 20.42 22.43 10.40
CA TRP A 287 19.15 22.44 9.67
C TRP A 287 18.80 23.88 9.26
N PHE A 288 18.71 24.15 7.96
CA PHE A 288 18.47 25.49 7.43
C PHE A 288 17.53 25.45 6.22
N GLN A 289 16.43 26.19 6.26
CA GLN A 289 15.33 26.07 5.29
C GLN A 289 15.54 26.88 3.99
N GLU A 290 16.47 27.85 3.96
CA GLU A 290 16.67 28.71 2.77
C GLU A 290 17.55 28.07 1.68
N VAL A 291 18.09 26.87 1.94
CA VAL A 291 18.79 26.05 0.95
C VAL A 291 17.86 24.97 0.40
N SER A 292 18.05 24.55 -0.86
CA SER A 292 17.20 23.52 -1.51
C SER A 292 17.78 22.10 -1.45
N SER A 293 19.08 21.97 -1.16
CA SER A 293 19.84 20.72 -1.12
C SER A 293 20.87 20.78 0.01
N PRO A 294 21.38 19.66 0.54
CA PRO A 294 22.48 19.69 1.49
C PRO A 294 23.75 20.31 0.88
N VAL A 295 24.44 21.12 1.67
CA VAL A 295 25.68 21.80 1.29
C VAL A 295 26.73 21.53 2.37
N LEU A 296 27.82 20.89 1.98
CA LEU A 296 28.99 20.69 2.81
C LEU A 296 29.96 21.86 2.61
N LEU A 297 30.30 22.52 3.71
CA LEU A 297 31.19 23.66 3.77
C LEU A 297 32.43 23.33 4.60
N ASP A 298 33.55 23.98 4.29
CA ASP A 298 34.72 23.96 5.16
C ASP A 298 34.60 24.95 6.33
N GLY A 299 35.63 25.00 7.19
CA GLY A 299 35.67 25.90 8.35
C GLY A 299 35.72 27.40 8.02
N GLU A 300 36.01 27.78 6.77
CA GLU A 300 36.00 29.16 6.28
C GLU A 300 34.67 29.51 5.59
N GLY A 301 33.77 28.53 5.43
CA GLY A 301 32.48 28.69 4.77
C GLY A 301 32.52 28.50 3.25
N LEU A 302 33.61 27.93 2.72
CA LEU A 302 33.72 27.62 1.29
C LEU A 302 33.01 26.30 0.97
N LEU A 303 32.38 26.24 -0.21
CA LEU A 303 31.72 25.04 -0.72
C LEU A 303 32.72 23.92 -0.95
N VAL A 304 32.51 22.78 -0.27
CA VAL A 304 33.21 21.52 -0.52
C VAL A 304 32.42 20.68 -1.52
N SER A 305 31.12 20.48 -1.26
CA SER A 305 30.23 19.74 -2.15
C SER A 305 28.76 20.03 -1.82
N ASP A 306 27.91 20.01 -2.83
CA ASP A 306 26.45 20.03 -2.74
C ASP A 306 25.82 18.72 -3.28
N ASP A 307 26.65 17.74 -3.64
CA ASP A 307 26.22 16.39 -4.01
C ASP A 307 25.95 15.57 -2.74
N TRP A 308 24.66 15.43 -2.44
CA TRP A 308 24.16 14.71 -1.27
C TRP A 308 24.70 13.28 -1.14
N SER A 309 24.87 12.59 -2.27
CA SER A 309 25.29 11.19 -2.30
C SER A 309 26.80 11.07 -2.14
N TRP A 310 27.55 12.00 -2.74
CA TRP A 310 28.98 12.14 -2.52
C TRP A 310 29.27 12.41 -1.04
N ILE A 311 28.60 13.39 -0.42
CA ILE A 311 28.86 13.81 0.98
C ILE A 311 28.91 12.60 1.94
N ALA A 312 27.88 11.75 1.93
CA ALA A 312 27.82 10.60 2.82
C ALA A 312 28.92 9.56 2.52
N ARG A 313 29.14 9.23 1.24
CA ARG A 313 30.12 8.22 0.78
C ARG A 313 31.57 8.66 1.04
N SER A 314 31.88 9.94 0.84
CA SER A 314 33.20 10.53 1.10
C SER A 314 33.56 10.45 2.57
N LEU A 315 32.64 10.90 3.43
CA LEU A 315 32.83 10.87 4.88
C LEU A 315 32.99 9.44 5.39
N ALA A 316 32.15 8.51 4.90
CA ALA A 316 32.25 7.10 5.24
C ALA A 316 33.59 6.49 4.81
N THR A 317 34.08 6.82 3.61
CA THR A 317 35.37 6.33 3.12
C THR A 317 36.53 6.91 3.93
N ALA A 318 36.51 8.20 4.22
CA ALA A 318 37.59 8.88 4.94
C ALA A 318 37.68 8.48 6.42
N SER A 319 36.55 8.23 7.07
CA SER A 319 36.52 7.77 8.45
C SER A 319 36.69 6.25 8.61
N GLY A 320 36.59 5.49 7.52
CA GLY A 320 36.58 4.02 7.55
C GLY A 320 35.25 3.44 8.06
N SER A 321 34.16 4.19 8.00
CA SER A 321 32.82 3.73 8.37
C SER A 321 32.34 2.59 7.48
N LYS A 322 31.56 1.67 8.08
CA LYS A 322 31.04 0.48 7.40
C LYS A 322 29.83 0.73 6.52
N ILE A 323 29.25 1.94 6.53
CA ILE A 323 28.06 2.24 5.72
C ILE A 323 28.36 2.34 4.21
N TYR A 324 29.64 2.44 3.81
CA TYR A 324 30.05 2.44 2.39
C TYR A 324 31.28 1.54 2.16
N PRO A 325 31.16 0.22 2.38
CA PRO A 325 32.30 -0.69 2.34
C PRO A 325 32.73 -0.97 0.90
N ALA A 326 34.04 -1.07 0.68
CA ALA A 326 34.64 -1.21 -0.65
C ALA A 326 34.04 -2.35 -1.49
N ALA A 327 33.71 -3.48 -0.85
CA ALA A 327 33.16 -4.67 -1.49
C ALA A 327 31.73 -4.50 -2.04
N ARG A 328 30.97 -3.51 -1.56
CA ARG A 328 29.54 -3.31 -1.92
C ARG A 328 29.27 -1.98 -2.62
N ARG A 329 30.31 -1.22 -2.97
CA ARG A 329 30.16 0.14 -3.52
C ARG A 329 29.28 0.17 -4.77
N GLU A 330 29.47 -0.77 -5.68
CA GLU A 330 28.68 -0.83 -6.93
C GLU A 330 27.20 -1.07 -6.65
N GLU A 331 26.86 -1.97 -5.71
CA GLU A 331 25.47 -2.23 -5.31
C GLU A 331 24.84 -1.03 -4.60
N ILE A 332 25.60 -0.35 -3.73
CA ILE A 332 25.14 0.85 -3.01
C ILE A 332 24.90 2.00 -3.98
N ASP A 333 25.87 2.26 -4.87
CA ASP A 333 25.79 3.33 -5.86
C ASP A 333 24.58 3.13 -6.79
N ALA A 334 24.32 1.89 -7.23
CA ALA A 334 23.16 1.54 -8.05
C ALA A 334 21.83 1.72 -7.29
N LEU A 335 21.77 1.32 -6.02
CA LEU A 335 20.59 1.52 -5.18
C LEU A 335 20.28 3.00 -4.95
N GLU A 336 21.29 3.80 -4.62
CA GLU A 336 21.12 5.24 -4.41
C GLU A 336 20.67 5.93 -5.70
N GLN A 337 21.20 5.51 -6.85
CA GLN A 337 20.75 6.02 -8.16
C GLN A 337 19.28 5.64 -8.45
N MET A 338 18.88 4.41 -8.15
CA MET A 338 17.48 3.97 -8.29
C MET A 338 16.56 4.77 -7.35
N ILE A 339 16.93 4.96 -6.08
CA ILE A 339 16.16 5.74 -5.11
C ILE A 339 15.99 7.18 -5.60
N ASP A 340 17.07 7.79 -6.09
CA ASP A 340 17.03 9.16 -6.58
C ASP A 340 16.17 9.31 -7.84
N ALA A 341 16.32 8.42 -8.82
CA ALA A 341 15.56 8.49 -10.07
C ALA A 341 14.09 8.09 -9.90
N GLU A 342 13.82 7.00 -9.17
CA GLU A 342 12.51 6.35 -9.17
C GLU A 342 11.64 6.67 -7.95
N LEU A 343 12.20 7.24 -6.89
CA LEU A 343 11.44 7.69 -5.73
C LEU A 343 11.50 9.21 -5.60
N ILE A 344 12.70 9.78 -5.44
CA ILE A 344 12.85 11.22 -5.19
C ILE A 344 12.44 12.02 -6.44
N GLY A 345 13.02 11.71 -7.59
CA GLY A 345 12.71 12.35 -8.86
C GLY A 345 11.27 12.11 -9.30
N ALA A 346 10.72 10.93 -9.04
CA ALA A 346 9.31 10.64 -9.30
C ALA A 346 8.37 11.48 -8.43
N LEU A 347 8.69 11.69 -7.14
CA LEU A 347 7.93 12.57 -6.26
C LEU A 347 8.00 14.03 -6.72
N GLU A 348 9.19 14.52 -7.07
CA GLU A 348 9.37 15.87 -7.62
C GLU A 348 8.53 16.06 -8.89
N GLU A 349 8.56 15.09 -9.79
CA GLU A 349 7.76 15.10 -11.01
C GLU A 349 6.26 15.16 -10.71
N VAL A 350 5.74 14.37 -9.75
CA VAL A 350 4.33 14.44 -9.38
C VAL A 350 3.97 15.79 -8.74
N VAL A 351 4.86 16.34 -7.89
CA VAL A 351 4.63 17.61 -7.21
C VAL A 351 4.61 18.78 -8.18
N PHE A 352 5.55 18.83 -9.13
CA PHE A 352 5.73 19.98 -10.02
C PHE A 352 4.99 19.87 -11.36
N SER A 353 4.59 18.66 -11.77
CA SER A 353 3.82 18.48 -13.00
C SER A 353 2.40 19.00 -12.88
N THR A 354 1.96 19.76 -13.89
CA THR A 354 0.58 20.21 -14.09
C THR A 354 -0.23 19.26 -14.99
N ASP A 355 0.42 18.24 -15.57
CA ASP A 355 -0.22 17.25 -16.45
C ASP A 355 -0.71 16.04 -15.64
N GLN A 356 -2.02 15.85 -15.59
CA GLN A 356 -2.64 14.76 -14.84
C GLN A 356 -2.24 13.37 -15.36
N ALA A 357 -2.07 13.18 -16.66
CA ALA A 357 -1.69 11.88 -17.22
C ALA A 357 -0.25 11.51 -16.82
N VAL A 358 0.65 12.50 -16.78
CA VAL A 358 2.02 12.31 -16.27
C VAL A 358 1.97 11.99 -14.78
N ARG A 359 1.21 12.77 -13.98
CA ARG A 359 1.06 12.51 -12.54
C ARG A 359 0.54 11.11 -12.26
N ASP A 360 -0.48 10.65 -12.97
CA ASP A 360 -1.06 9.32 -12.80
C ASP A 360 -0.06 8.20 -13.16
N ALA A 361 0.65 8.34 -14.29
CA ALA A 361 1.63 7.35 -14.73
C ALA A 361 2.81 7.25 -13.76
N VAL A 362 3.37 8.40 -13.35
CA VAL A 362 4.50 8.45 -12.40
C VAL A 362 4.07 7.94 -11.03
N SER A 363 2.87 8.30 -10.56
CA SER A 363 2.34 7.79 -9.28
C SER A 363 2.21 6.27 -9.27
N ARG A 364 1.74 5.64 -10.36
CA ARG A 364 1.66 4.18 -10.47
C ARG A 364 3.04 3.53 -10.37
N LEU A 365 4.04 4.09 -11.05
CA LEU A 365 5.41 3.57 -11.03
C LEU A 365 6.06 3.75 -9.65
N LEU A 366 5.84 4.90 -9.00
CA LEU A 366 6.28 5.16 -7.63
C LEU A 366 5.69 4.14 -6.63
N PHE A 367 4.36 3.90 -6.67
CA PHE A 367 3.73 2.89 -5.81
C PHE A 367 4.21 1.47 -6.11
N ALA A 368 4.42 1.13 -7.39
CA ALA A 368 4.98 -0.16 -7.77
C ALA A 368 6.39 -0.33 -7.20
N ARG A 369 7.24 0.71 -7.24
CA ARG A 369 8.58 0.68 -6.66
C ARG A 369 8.56 0.50 -5.15
N LEU A 370 7.66 1.21 -4.44
CA LEU A 370 7.47 0.99 -2.99
C LEU A 370 7.00 -0.43 -2.68
N GLY A 371 6.09 -0.98 -3.48
CA GLY A 371 5.66 -2.38 -3.35
C GLY A 371 6.81 -3.38 -3.51
N LEU A 372 7.70 -3.16 -4.49
CA LEU A 372 8.89 -4.00 -4.68
C LEU A 372 9.86 -3.91 -3.49
N LEU A 373 10.09 -2.70 -2.97
CA LEU A 373 10.94 -2.49 -1.80
C LEU A 373 10.34 -3.13 -0.54
N ASP A 374 9.01 -3.07 -0.38
CA ASP A 374 8.32 -3.76 0.72
C ASP A 374 8.52 -5.26 0.67
N LEU A 375 8.36 -5.89 -0.51
CA LEU A 375 8.61 -7.31 -0.69
C LEU A 375 10.07 -7.66 -0.42
N GLN A 376 11.02 -6.83 -0.88
CA GLN A 376 12.45 -7.03 -0.63
C GLN A 376 12.80 -6.95 0.87
N LEU A 377 12.09 -6.15 1.64
CA LEU A 377 12.30 -6.00 3.09
C LEU A 377 11.52 -7.02 3.93
N ALA A 378 10.82 -7.97 3.29
CA ALA A 378 10.10 -9.03 3.98
C ALA A 378 11.04 -9.92 4.81
N ASP A 379 12.20 -10.25 4.25
CA ASP A 379 13.21 -11.14 4.85
C ASP A 379 14.56 -10.46 5.10
N ARG A 380 14.67 -9.14 4.88
CA ARG A 380 15.91 -8.38 5.05
C ARG A 380 15.83 -7.34 6.16
N ARG A 381 16.95 -7.11 6.84
CA ARG A 381 17.08 -6.05 7.84
C ARG A 381 17.31 -4.66 7.19
N TYR A 382 18.08 -4.60 6.12
CA TYR A 382 18.41 -3.40 5.36
C TYR A 382 18.37 -3.74 3.86
N LEU A 383 18.48 -2.74 2.99
CA LEU A 383 18.31 -2.95 1.55
C LEU A 383 19.24 -4.04 0.98
N LEU A 384 20.48 -4.08 1.45
CA LEU A 384 21.52 -5.04 1.03
C LEU A 384 21.76 -6.20 2.00
N GLY A 385 20.81 -6.48 2.92
CA GLY A 385 20.89 -7.63 3.83
C GLY A 385 20.88 -7.22 5.30
N ASP A 386 21.91 -7.61 6.05
CA ASP A 386 21.92 -7.47 7.52
C ASP A 386 22.65 -6.22 8.04
N GLU A 387 23.38 -5.52 7.18
CA GLU A 387 24.15 -4.32 7.53
C GLU A 387 23.55 -3.06 6.92
N LEU A 388 23.50 -1.98 7.71
CA LEU A 388 23.08 -0.66 7.26
C LEU A 388 24.12 -0.10 6.28
N THR A 389 23.65 0.42 5.16
CA THR A 389 24.47 1.07 4.13
C THR A 389 24.01 2.50 3.89
N SER A 390 24.82 3.31 3.19
CA SER A 390 24.43 4.67 2.84
C SER A 390 23.17 4.71 1.96
N ALA A 391 22.88 3.65 1.19
CA ALA A 391 21.66 3.53 0.38
C ALA A 391 20.36 3.51 1.20
N ASP A 392 20.41 3.04 2.44
CA ASP A 392 19.23 2.99 3.31
C ASP A 392 18.78 4.41 3.72
N LEU A 393 19.72 5.35 3.82
CA LEU A 393 19.49 6.68 4.39
C LEU A 393 18.63 7.62 3.52
N PRO A 394 18.85 7.78 2.20
CA PRO A 394 17.97 8.59 1.37
C PRO A 394 16.57 7.99 1.22
N LEU A 395 16.44 6.66 1.13
CA LEU A 395 15.12 6.00 1.15
C LEU A 395 14.40 6.32 2.46
N PHE A 396 15.08 6.20 3.60
CA PHE A 396 14.50 6.55 4.89
C PHE A 396 14.05 8.02 4.94
N GLY A 397 14.83 8.94 4.36
CA GLY A 397 14.44 10.34 4.16
C GLY A 397 13.14 10.52 3.37
N VAL A 398 12.91 9.72 2.32
CA VAL A 398 11.64 9.73 1.56
C VAL A 398 10.48 9.30 2.46
N LEU A 399 10.67 8.23 3.24
CA LEU A 399 9.63 7.66 4.08
C LEU A 399 9.25 8.56 5.26
N LEU A 400 10.21 9.32 5.82
CA LEU A 400 9.95 10.30 6.88
C LEU A 400 8.92 11.36 6.44
N GLY A 401 9.04 11.87 5.22
CA GLY A 401 8.13 12.86 4.65
C GLY A 401 6.87 12.27 4.00
N TRP A 402 6.77 10.94 3.88
CA TRP A 402 5.75 10.28 3.05
C TRP A 402 4.33 10.64 3.48
N ASP A 403 3.96 10.25 4.70
CA ASP A 403 2.62 10.49 5.24
C ASP A 403 2.43 11.92 5.74
N LEU A 404 3.52 12.62 6.08
CA LEU A 404 3.48 14.01 6.53
C LEU A 404 3.19 14.99 5.38
N ARG A 405 3.58 14.65 4.14
CA ARG A 405 3.45 15.56 2.99
C ARG A 405 3.28 14.87 1.64
N TYR A 406 4.21 14.00 1.25
CA TYR A 406 4.32 13.57 -0.15
C TYR A 406 3.06 12.87 -0.64
N ARG A 407 2.47 12.01 0.20
CA ARG A 407 1.27 11.26 -0.09
C ARG A 407 0.08 12.15 -0.49
N ALA A 408 -0.02 13.35 0.08
CA ALA A 408 -1.09 14.28 -0.24
C ALA A 408 -1.03 14.81 -1.69
N HIS A 409 0.16 14.83 -2.31
CA HIS A 409 0.33 15.21 -3.72
C HIS A 409 -0.03 14.09 -4.69
N LEU A 410 -0.08 12.84 -4.21
CA LEU A 410 -0.45 11.65 -4.99
C LEU A 410 -1.98 11.46 -5.08
N GLY A 411 -2.75 12.34 -4.43
CA GLY A 411 -4.21 12.33 -4.45
C GLY A 411 -4.84 11.68 -3.22
N TRP A 412 -6.15 11.88 -3.09
CA TRP A 412 -6.94 11.39 -1.97
C TRP A 412 -7.01 9.86 -2.00
N GLY A 413 -6.79 9.23 -0.83
CA GLY A 413 -6.74 7.78 -0.69
C GLY A 413 -5.45 7.11 -1.18
N ALA A 414 -4.40 7.90 -1.49
CA ALA A 414 -3.05 7.36 -1.71
C ALA A 414 -2.60 6.47 -0.54
N ALA A 415 -1.92 5.36 -0.88
CA ALA A 415 -1.47 4.37 0.09
C ALA A 415 -0.54 5.00 1.13
N SER A 416 -0.85 4.82 2.41
CA SER A 416 -0.02 5.27 3.53
C SER A 416 1.18 4.35 3.70
N LEU A 417 2.21 4.79 4.42
CA LEU A 417 3.36 3.94 4.69
C LEU A 417 2.95 2.65 5.44
N VAL A 418 1.93 2.73 6.31
CA VAL A 418 1.39 1.57 7.03
C VAL A 418 0.77 0.51 6.12
N ASP A 419 0.44 0.86 4.86
CA ASP A 419 -0.04 -0.09 3.85
C ASP A 419 1.09 -0.98 3.30
N TYR A 420 2.35 -0.64 3.57
CA TYR A 420 3.56 -1.38 3.22
C TYR A 420 4.20 -1.91 4.53
N PRO A 421 3.78 -3.08 5.03
CA PRO A 421 4.10 -3.51 6.40
C PRO A 421 5.60 -3.73 6.65
N ASN A 422 6.37 -4.17 5.65
CA ASN A 422 7.79 -4.40 5.79
C ASN A 422 8.59 -3.09 5.70
N LEU A 423 8.22 -2.20 4.77
CA LEU A 423 8.76 -0.83 4.71
C LEU A 423 8.45 -0.06 5.99
N TRP A 424 7.23 -0.19 6.52
CA TRP A 424 6.84 0.50 7.74
C TRP A 424 7.65 0.02 8.95
N ARG A 425 7.74 -1.31 9.13
CA ARG A 425 8.59 -1.92 10.16
C ARG A 425 10.04 -1.49 10.02
N TRP A 426 10.57 -1.52 8.79
CA TRP A 426 11.93 -1.09 8.48
C TRP A 426 12.16 0.39 8.83
N ALA A 427 11.26 1.28 8.41
CA ALA A 427 11.37 2.71 8.63
C ALA A 427 11.34 3.07 10.12
N ARG A 428 10.43 2.45 10.89
CA ARG A 428 10.38 2.67 12.35
C ARG A 428 11.61 2.15 13.07
N ARG A 429 12.15 1.00 12.64
CA ARG A 429 13.43 0.49 13.18
C ARG A 429 14.55 1.49 12.91
N LEU A 430 14.71 1.95 11.67
CA LEU A 430 15.73 2.96 11.34
C LEU A 430 15.52 4.22 12.17
N ALA A 431 14.28 4.71 12.31
CA ALA A 431 13.98 5.87 13.14
C ALA A 431 14.43 5.68 14.60
N ALA A 432 14.28 4.48 15.17
CA ALA A 432 14.77 4.18 16.51
C ALA A 432 16.32 4.08 16.58
N GLU A 433 16.96 3.56 15.52
CA GLU A 433 18.41 3.33 15.47
C GLU A 433 19.22 4.60 15.16
N VAL A 434 18.73 5.48 14.27
CA VAL A 434 19.55 6.56 13.69
C VAL A 434 19.10 7.99 14.01
N LEU A 435 17.85 8.22 14.42
CA LEU A 435 17.36 9.58 14.70
C LEU A 435 17.66 10.01 16.13
N SER A 436 18.35 11.16 16.26
CA SER A 436 18.45 11.89 17.52
C SER A 436 17.16 12.60 17.89
N ALA A 437 17.06 13.15 19.11
CA ALA A 437 15.93 13.98 19.51
C ALA A 437 15.80 15.25 18.65
N GLU A 438 16.93 15.87 18.29
CA GLU A 438 16.95 17.02 17.38
C GLU A 438 16.38 16.67 16.01
N ASP A 439 16.73 15.49 15.47
CA ASP A 439 16.23 15.03 14.18
C ASP A 439 14.73 14.76 14.20
N ARG A 440 14.19 14.18 15.28
CA ARG A 440 12.75 13.94 15.42
C ARG A 440 11.97 15.25 15.43
N VAL A 441 12.50 16.28 16.07
CA VAL A 441 11.93 17.64 16.03
C VAL A 441 12.05 18.21 14.63
N ALA A 442 13.24 18.15 14.02
CA ALA A 442 13.49 18.69 12.68
C ALA A 442 12.61 18.05 11.61
N ALA A 443 12.32 16.74 11.71
CA ALA A 443 11.45 15.99 10.81
C ALA A 443 9.95 16.27 11.01
N GLY A 444 9.56 16.92 12.11
CA GLY A 444 8.16 17.15 12.48
C GLY A 444 7.46 15.95 13.13
N LEU A 445 8.23 14.99 13.66
CA LEU A 445 7.72 13.82 14.40
C LEU A 445 7.48 14.13 15.88
N GLU A 446 8.27 15.04 16.44
CA GLU A 446 8.16 15.51 17.84
C GLU A 446 8.03 17.04 17.88
N ALA A 447 7.39 17.52 18.95
CA ALA A 447 7.26 18.95 19.20
C ALA A 447 8.60 19.52 19.71
N GLY A 448 8.92 20.73 19.27
CA GLY A 448 10.05 21.49 19.77
C GLY A 448 9.83 22.01 21.21
N PRO A 449 10.84 22.70 21.77
CA PRO A 449 10.77 23.22 23.14
C PRO A 449 9.61 24.19 23.42
N ASP A 450 9.07 24.84 22.39
CA ASP A 450 7.92 25.75 22.46
C ASP A 450 6.57 25.04 22.33
N GLY A 451 6.57 23.71 22.18
CA GLY A 451 5.38 22.89 21.99
C GLY A 451 4.84 22.87 20.55
N SER A 452 5.50 23.56 19.61
CA SER A 452 5.12 23.55 18.20
C SER A 452 5.81 22.41 17.44
N PHE A 453 5.14 21.87 16.42
CA PHE A 453 5.76 20.91 15.51
C PHE A 453 6.40 21.66 14.34
N ALA A 454 7.62 21.27 13.96
CA ALA A 454 8.18 21.69 12.70
C ALA A 454 7.33 21.10 11.55
N GLU A 455 7.13 21.90 10.50
CA GLU A 455 6.50 21.47 9.26
C GLU A 455 7.52 21.62 8.12
N PRO A 456 8.68 20.92 8.19
CA PRO A 456 9.76 21.12 7.22
C PRO A 456 9.28 20.78 5.80
N TRP A 457 8.36 19.82 5.69
CA TRP A 457 7.77 19.38 4.43
C TRP A 457 6.69 20.35 3.91
N GLY A 458 6.39 21.44 4.64
CA GLY A 458 5.27 22.35 4.41
C GLY A 458 4.03 21.97 5.23
N PRO A 459 2.96 22.78 5.19
CA PRO A 459 1.77 22.54 6.01
C PRO A 459 1.13 21.19 5.66
N ALA A 460 0.70 20.47 6.70
CA ALA A 460 -0.05 19.24 6.53
C ALA A 460 -1.29 19.54 5.68
N LEU A 461 -1.41 18.89 4.53
CA LEU A 461 -2.66 18.92 3.76
C LEU A 461 -3.71 18.13 4.57
N PRO A 462 -5.02 18.45 4.44
CA PRO A 462 -6.08 17.78 5.20
C PRO A 462 -6.22 16.32 4.73
N VAL A 463 -5.30 15.50 5.19
CA VAL A 463 -5.26 14.06 5.08
C VAL A 463 -5.46 13.53 6.50
N GLU A 464 -6.04 12.34 6.63
CA GLU A 464 -6.34 11.65 7.89
C GLU A 464 -5.30 11.91 9.01
N GLY A 465 -5.81 12.07 10.25
CA GLY A 465 -5.13 12.62 11.44
C GLY A 465 -3.61 12.60 11.44
N ILE A 466 -2.97 13.74 11.12
CA ILE A 466 -1.51 13.92 11.20
C ILE A 466 -0.94 13.56 12.58
N ASP A 467 -1.74 13.75 13.63
CA ASP A 467 -1.39 13.39 15.00
C ASP A 467 -1.33 11.87 15.20
N ASP A 468 -2.19 11.11 14.52
CA ASP A 468 -2.15 9.64 14.51
C ASP A 468 -0.89 9.15 13.79
N ILE A 469 -0.52 9.78 12.68
CA ILE A 469 0.74 9.48 11.97
C ILE A 469 1.94 9.71 12.90
N ARG A 470 2.01 10.88 13.55
CA ARG A 470 3.07 11.20 14.52
C ARG A 470 3.07 10.26 15.72
N ALA A 471 1.91 9.80 16.18
CA ALA A 471 1.82 8.82 17.25
C ALA A 471 2.37 7.45 16.80
N ALA A 472 2.02 7.00 15.60
CA ALA A 472 2.45 5.71 15.06
C ALA A 472 3.98 5.58 14.92
N TRP A 473 4.67 6.68 14.59
CA TRP A 473 6.15 6.73 14.56
C TRP A 473 6.81 6.55 15.94
N ARG A 474 6.08 6.78 17.03
CA ARG A 474 6.60 6.69 18.41
C ARG A 474 6.29 5.36 19.08
N GLU A 475 5.49 4.52 18.45
CA GLU A 475 5.21 3.19 18.98
C GLU A 475 6.49 2.33 19.03
N PRO A 476 6.60 1.38 19.97
CA PRO A 476 7.71 0.44 20.02
C PRO A 476 7.74 -0.47 18.78
N VAL A 477 8.90 -0.65 18.18
CA VAL A 477 9.09 -1.61 17.07
C VAL A 477 9.10 -3.01 17.66
N GLU A 478 8.12 -3.85 17.30
CA GLU A 478 8.07 -5.27 17.68
C GLU A 478 9.10 -6.11 16.92
#